data_AF-A0A091LM96-F1
#
_entry.id   AF-A0A091LM96-F1
#
_cell.length_a   1.000
_cell.length_b   1.000
_cell.length_c   1.000
_cell.angle_alpha   90.00
_cell.angle_beta   90.00
_cell.angle_gamma   90.00
#
_symmetry.space_group_name_H-M   'P 1'
#
loop_
_entity.id
_entity.type
_entity.pdbx_description
1 polymer ?
#
loop_
_entity_poly.entity_id
_entity_poly.type
_entity_poly.pdbx_seq_one_letter_code
_entity_poly.pdbx_strand_id
1 'polypeptide(L)'
;RRAHLRLCLEKLKGLVPLGPEASRHTTLSLLTKAKLHIKKLEDYDRKAVHQIDQLQREQRHLKNPALGAERGRLARGLAGRVVMLTVPLAEEIDVDVESTDDLPADLDWSSSSPSDSDERGSLQSVCSDEGYSSSGVKRLKSQSNRKPAPGL
;
A
#
# COMPACT_ATOMS: atom_id res chain seq x y z
N ARG A 1 -4.11 -46.25 -2.12
CA ARG A 1 -3.12 -45.13 -2.03
C ARG A 1 -2.93 -44.35 -3.34
N ARG A 2 -2.55 -44.97 -4.47
CA ARG A 2 -2.30 -44.27 -5.75
C ARG A 2 -3.54 -43.57 -6.35
N ALA A 3 -4.72 -44.17 -6.23
CA ALA A 3 -5.98 -43.58 -6.71
C ALA A 3 -6.33 -42.26 -6.00
N HIS A 4 -6.18 -42.22 -4.67
CA HIS A 4 -6.41 -41.02 -3.86
C HIS A 4 -5.53 -39.85 -4.30
N LEU A 5 -4.23 -40.09 -4.52
CA LEU A 5 -3.30 -39.06 -4.99
C LEU A 5 -3.75 -38.48 -6.34
N ARG A 6 -4.18 -39.32 -7.29
CA ARG A 6 -4.69 -38.85 -8.59
C ARG A 6 -5.87 -37.91 -8.40
N LEU A 7 -6.83 -38.28 -7.56
CA LEU A 7 -7.99 -37.44 -7.26
C LEU A 7 -7.58 -36.08 -6.65
N CYS A 8 -6.64 -36.07 -5.71
CA CYS A 8 -6.14 -34.82 -5.13
C CYS A 8 -5.47 -33.91 -6.18
N LEU A 9 -4.69 -34.49 -7.10
CA LEU A 9 -4.05 -33.72 -8.16
C LEU A 9 -5.06 -33.18 -9.18
N GLU A 10 -6.09 -33.95 -9.53
CA GLU A 10 -7.17 -33.48 -10.41
C GLU A 10 -7.96 -32.32 -9.76
N LYS A 11 -8.30 -32.42 -8.47
CA LYS A 11 -8.90 -31.31 -7.74
C LYS A 11 -8.01 -30.06 -7.74
N LEU A 12 -6.71 -30.26 -7.51
CA LEU A 12 -5.74 -29.16 -7.52
C LEU A 12 -5.65 -28.48 -8.89
N LYS A 13 -5.75 -29.24 -9.99
CA LYS A 13 -5.75 -28.65 -11.34
C LYS A 13 -6.90 -27.69 -11.59
N GLY A 14 -8.07 -27.93 -10.99
CA GLY A 14 -9.23 -27.05 -11.09
C GLY A 14 -9.08 -25.72 -10.35
N LEU A 15 -8.19 -25.64 -9.35
CA LEU A 15 -8.00 -24.44 -8.53
C LEU A 15 -6.83 -23.56 -8.99
N VAL A 16 -5.90 -24.12 -9.77
CA VAL A 16 -4.69 -23.42 -10.19
C VAL A 16 -4.90 -22.89 -11.62
N PRO A 17 -4.49 -21.64 -11.93
CA PRO A 17 -4.52 -21.13 -13.29
C PRO A 17 -3.42 -21.81 -14.12
N LEU A 18 -3.77 -22.93 -14.75
CA LEU A 18 -2.84 -23.80 -15.48
C LEU A 18 -2.74 -23.47 -16.98
N GLY A 19 -3.60 -22.57 -17.48
CA GLY A 19 -3.67 -22.22 -18.89
C GLY A 19 -4.17 -23.38 -19.77
N PRO A 20 -4.08 -23.24 -21.11
CA PRO A 20 -4.54 -24.26 -22.06
C PRO A 20 -3.78 -25.60 -21.97
N GLU A 21 -2.60 -25.61 -21.34
CA GLU A 21 -1.78 -26.81 -21.14
C GLU A 21 -2.12 -27.61 -19.88
N ALA A 22 -3.33 -27.46 -19.32
CA ALA A 22 -3.75 -28.10 -18.07
C ALA A 22 -3.60 -29.63 -18.05
N SER A 23 -3.64 -30.28 -19.22
CA SER A 23 -3.51 -31.73 -19.39
C SER A 23 -2.06 -32.25 -19.39
N ARG A 24 -1.06 -31.40 -19.67
CA ARG A 24 0.36 -31.81 -19.85
C ARG A 24 1.24 -31.60 -18.60
N HIS A 25 0.68 -31.10 -17.51
CA HIS A 25 1.45 -30.76 -16.32
C HIS A 25 1.93 -31.99 -15.56
N THR A 26 3.20 -31.98 -15.17
CA THR A 26 3.77 -32.94 -14.20
C THR A 26 3.34 -32.57 -12.78
N THR A 27 3.37 -33.54 -11.85
CA THR A 27 3.06 -33.28 -10.43
C THR A 27 3.87 -32.14 -9.85
N LEU A 28 5.18 -32.07 -10.16
CA LEU A 28 6.05 -31.00 -9.66
C LEU A 28 5.62 -29.64 -10.21
N SER A 29 5.40 -29.53 -11.52
CA SER A 29 4.99 -28.26 -12.15
C SER A 29 3.67 -27.73 -11.59
N LEU A 30 2.72 -28.63 -11.29
CA LEU A 30 1.43 -28.30 -10.68
C LEU A 30 1.62 -27.74 -9.27
N LEU A 31 2.41 -28.40 -8.43
CA LEU A 31 2.67 -27.96 -7.05
C LEU A 31 3.40 -26.61 -7.03
N THR A 32 4.37 -26.39 -7.91
CA THR A 32 5.09 -25.11 -8.03
C THR A 32 4.15 -23.98 -8.43
N LYS A 33 3.30 -24.20 -9.43
CA LYS A 33 2.29 -23.21 -9.87
C LYS A 33 1.25 -22.94 -8.78
N ALA A 34 0.80 -23.97 -8.06
CA ALA A 34 -0.12 -23.82 -6.93
C ALA A 34 0.47 -22.92 -5.84
N LYS A 35 1.73 -23.17 -5.45
CA LYS A 35 2.44 -22.35 -4.45
C LYS A 35 2.58 -20.90 -4.90
N LEU A 36 2.87 -20.67 -6.18
CA LEU A 36 2.95 -19.33 -6.75
C LEU A 36 1.57 -18.65 -6.80
N HIS A 37 0.52 -19.40 -7.10
CA HIS A 37 -0.83 -18.86 -7.15
C HIS A 37 -1.32 -18.41 -5.76
N ILE A 38 -1.05 -19.19 -4.71
CA ILE A 38 -1.35 -18.81 -3.33
C ILE A 38 -0.69 -17.46 -2.99
N LYS A 39 0.62 -17.34 -3.23
CA LYS A 39 1.35 -16.07 -3.01
C LYS A 39 0.74 -14.90 -3.77
N LYS A 40 0.37 -15.12 -5.04
CA LYS A 40 -0.26 -14.10 -5.86
C LYS A 40 -1.61 -13.65 -5.28
N LEU A 41 -2.42 -14.59 -4.79
CA LEU A 41 -3.69 -14.28 -4.14
C LEU A 41 -3.48 -13.50 -2.83
N GLU A 42 -2.50 -13.88 -2.02
CA GLU A 42 -2.12 -13.13 -0.81
C GLU A 42 -1.69 -11.69 -1.14
N ASP A 43 -0.96 -11.49 -2.23
CA ASP A 43 -0.54 -10.16 -2.67
C ASP A 43 -1.72 -9.31 -3.15
N TYR A 44 -2.67 -9.92 -3.87
CA TYR A 44 -3.90 -9.23 -4.29
C TYR A 44 -4.76 -8.85 -3.10
N ASP A 45 -4.92 -9.73 -2.13
CA ASP A 45 -5.70 -9.46 -0.93
C ASP A 45 -5.13 -8.27 -0.14
N ARG A 46 -3.80 -8.25 0.07
CA ARG A 46 -3.12 -7.10 0.71
C ARG A 46 -3.39 -5.80 -0.04
N LYS A 47 -3.29 -5.80 -1.38
CA LYS A 47 -3.56 -4.61 -2.21
C LYS A 47 -5.03 -4.20 -2.18
N ALA A 48 -5.96 -5.15 -2.20
CA ALA A 48 -7.39 -4.88 -2.15
C ALA A 48 -7.78 -4.19 -0.85
N VAL A 49 -7.23 -4.63 0.30
CA VAL A 49 -7.42 -3.95 1.59
C VAL A 49 -6.94 -2.51 1.52
N HIS A 50 -5.77 -2.26 0.93
CA HIS A 50 -5.25 -0.89 0.80
C HIS A 50 -6.14 -0.02 -0.09
N GLN A 51 -6.67 -0.58 -1.19
CA GLN A 51 -7.60 0.12 -2.07
C GLN A 51 -8.91 0.47 -1.36
N ILE A 52 -9.46 -0.47 -0.58
CA ILE A 52 -10.65 -0.22 0.25
C ILE A 52 -10.39 0.93 1.21
N ASP A 53 -9.25 0.94 1.91
CA ASP A 53 -8.90 2.01 2.83
C ASP A 53 -8.79 3.37 2.15
N GLN A 54 -8.21 3.43 0.93
CA GLN A 54 -8.14 4.68 0.16
C GLN A 54 -9.53 5.17 -0.24
N LEU A 55 -10.34 4.30 -0.82
CA LEU A 55 -11.71 4.66 -1.24
C LEU A 55 -12.57 5.07 -0.04
N GLN A 56 -12.38 4.46 1.13
CA GLN A 56 -13.07 4.87 2.35
C GLN A 56 -12.62 6.25 2.86
N ARG A 57 -11.34 6.62 2.71
CA ARG A 57 -10.87 7.98 3.01
C ARG A 57 -11.55 8.98 2.09
N GLU A 58 -11.51 8.75 0.78
CA GLU A 58 -12.18 9.60 -0.22
C GLU A 58 -13.67 9.76 0.09
N GLN A 59 -14.36 8.65 0.38
CA GLN A 59 -15.77 8.69 0.72
C GLN A 59 -16.05 9.53 1.98
N ARG A 60 -15.18 9.50 3.00
CA ARG A 60 -15.31 10.38 4.18
C ARG A 60 -15.11 11.85 3.81
N HIS A 61 -14.14 12.17 2.94
CA HIS A 61 -13.88 13.53 2.49
C HIS A 61 -15.03 14.09 1.65
N LEU A 62 -15.63 13.27 0.78
CA LEU A 62 -16.77 13.65 -0.05
C LEU A 62 -18.08 13.76 0.75
N LYS A 63 -18.30 12.89 1.75
CA LYS A 63 -19.54 12.91 2.56
C LYS A 63 -19.52 13.91 3.72
N ASN A 64 -18.35 14.41 4.11
CA ASN A 64 -18.22 15.35 5.22
C ASN A 64 -17.40 16.60 4.86
N PRO A 65 -17.75 17.34 3.77
CA PRO A 65 -17.08 18.61 3.44
C PRO A 65 -17.26 19.65 4.55
N ALA A 66 -18.29 19.50 5.38
CA ALA A 66 -18.68 20.45 6.41
C ALA A 66 -17.76 20.47 7.65
N LEU A 67 -17.03 19.38 7.97
CA LEU A 67 -16.17 19.34 9.17
C LEU A 67 -14.70 19.74 8.90
N GLY A 68 -14.28 19.81 7.64
CA GLY A 68 -12.93 20.26 7.25
C GLY A 68 -12.79 21.78 7.18
N ALA A 69 -13.89 22.50 6.90
CA ALA A 69 -13.89 23.96 6.82
C ALA A 69 -14.03 24.66 8.20
N GLU A 70 -14.41 23.92 9.24
CA GLU A 70 -14.56 24.46 10.61
C GLU A 70 -13.22 24.61 11.34
N ARG A 71 -12.21 23.78 11.01
CA ARG A 71 -10.86 23.89 11.62
C ARG A 71 -10.06 25.10 11.14
N GLY A 72 -10.44 25.70 10.01
CA GLY A 72 -9.79 26.91 9.46
C GLY A 72 -10.48 28.23 9.84
N ARG A 73 -11.65 28.19 10.50
CA ARG A 73 -12.46 29.38 10.81
C ARG A 73 -12.53 29.76 12.29
N LEU A 74 -11.74 29.14 13.16
CA LEU A 74 -11.61 29.56 14.56
C LEU A 74 -10.34 30.39 14.84
N ALA A 75 -9.53 30.68 13.82
CA ALA A 75 -8.28 31.44 13.96
C ALA A 75 -8.27 32.77 13.19
N ARG A 76 -9.43 33.30 12.76
CA ARG A 76 -9.48 34.62 12.12
C ARG A 76 -10.65 35.47 12.63
N GLY A 77 -10.43 36.03 13.81
CA GLY A 77 -11.02 37.31 14.24
C GLY A 77 -12.47 37.28 14.66
N LEU A 78 -12.71 37.32 15.97
CA LEU A 78 -13.71 38.24 16.51
C LEU A 78 -13.39 38.57 17.97
N ALA A 79 -12.43 39.47 18.13
CA ALA A 79 -12.44 40.37 19.27
C ALA A 79 -13.67 41.30 19.12
N GLY A 80 -14.73 41.02 19.88
CA GLY A 80 -15.72 42.02 20.27
C GLY A 80 -17.01 42.11 19.46
N ARG A 81 -18.08 42.41 20.23
CA ARG A 81 -19.45 42.89 19.88
C ARG A 81 -20.47 41.76 19.70
N VAL A 82 -21.21 41.44 20.77
CA VAL A 82 -22.46 42.08 21.25
C VAL A 82 -23.66 41.77 20.36
N VAL A 83 -24.66 41.23 21.04
CA VAL A 83 -25.98 40.74 20.66
C VAL A 83 -26.78 41.65 19.71
N MET A 84 -27.60 40.99 18.88
CA MET A 84 -28.89 41.43 18.32
C MET A 84 -28.89 42.06 16.92
N LEU A 85 -29.74 41.49 16.05
CA LEU A 85 -30.62 42.08 14.99
C LEU A 85 -30.86 40.99 13.92
N THR A 86 -31.85 40.11 14.06
CA THR A 86 -33.21 40.19 13.46
C THR A 86 -33.24 40.51 11.95
N VAL A 87 -33.88 39.60 11.19
CA VAL A 87 -34.49 39.71 9.83
C VAL A 87 -33.83 38.78 8.79
N PRO A 88 -34.43 37.61 8.46
CA PRO A 88 -34.12 36.91 7.22
C PRO A 88 -34.91 37.55 6.08
N LEU A 89 -34.22 38.29 5.21
CA LEU A 89 -34.75 38.67 3.90
C LEU A 89 -34.64 37.44 2.99
N ALA A 90 -35.77 36.80 2.74
CA ALA A 90 -35.91 35.81 1.68
C ALA A 90 -36.00 36.58 0.36
N GLU A 91 -34.89 36.68 -0.36
CA GLU A 91 -34.90 37.06 -1.77
C GLU A 91 -34.49 35.87 -2.64
N GLU A 92 -35.45 35.54 -3.49
CA GLU A 92 -35.49 34.70 -4.67
C GLU A 92 -34.18 34.70 -5.48
N ILE A 93 -33.64 33.52 -5.75
CA ILE A 93 -32.50 33.34 -6.67
C ILE A 93 -33.04 32.58 -7.87
N ASP A 94 -33.28 33.31 -8.96
CA ASP A 94 -33.48 32.73 -10.29
C ASP A 94 -32.16 32.11 -10.76
N VAL A 95 -32.17 30.80 -11.00
CA VAL A 95 -31.00 30.07 -11.49
C VAL A 95 -31.10 29.99 -13.01
N ASP A 96 -30.27 30.76 -13.71
CA ASP A 96 -30.14 30.68 -15.16
C ASP A 96 -29.39 29.38 -15.53
N VAL A 97 -30.05 28.51 -16.31
CA VAL A 97 -29.47 27.29 -16.85
C VAL A 97 -29.00 27.59 -18.26
N GLU A 98 -27.75 28.06 -18.38
CA GLU A 98 -27.09 28.14 -19.67
C GLU A 98 -26.47 26.78 -20.02
N SER A 99 -27.01 26.15 -21.06
CA SER A 99 -26.53 24.93 -21.70
C SER A 99 -25.12 25.13 -22.23
N THR A 100 -24.17 24.29 -21.82
CA THR A 100 -22.88 24.18 -22.52
C THR A 100 -22.82 22.82 -23.19
N ASP A 101 -23.25 22.83 -24.45
CA ASP A 101 -23.13 21.73 -25.39
C ASP A 101 -21.65 21.49 -25.79
N ASP A 102 -21.35 20.21 -25.97
CA ASP A 102 -20.32 19.60 -26.82
C ASP A 102 -18.87 20.07 -26.74
N LEU A 103 -17.97 19.14 -26.37
CA LEU A 103 -16.89 18.64 -27.24
C LEU A 103 -16.18 17.42 -26.57
N PRO A 104 -16.13 16.25 -27.22
CA PRO A 104 -15.17 15.20 -26.85
C PRO A 104 -13.89 15.40 -27.68
N ALA A 105 -12.88 16.02 -27.08
CA ALA A 105 -11.54 16.08 -27.66
C ALA A 105 -10.62 15.11 -26.91
N ASP A 106 -10.13 14.11 -27.62
CA ASP A 106 -9.22 13.08 -27.19
C ASP A 106 -8.04 13.63 -26.35
N LEU A 107 -8.03 13.34 -25.06
CA LEU A 107 -6.81 13.44 -24.25
C LEU A 107 -5.97 12.19 -24.47
N ASP A 108 -5.11 12.26 -25.49
CA ASP A 108 -3.91 11.45 -25.53
C ASP A 108 -3.01 11.87 -24.35
N TRP A 109 -2.82 10.96 -23.39
CA TRP A 109 -1.79 11.10 -22.38
C TRP A 109 -0.59 10.25 -22.81
N SER A 110 0.13 10.73 -23.83
CA SER A 110 1.39 10.14 -24.24
C SER A 110 2.50 10.49 -23.25
N SER A 111 2.85 9.50 -22.42
CA SER A 111 4.18 9.15 -21.93
C SER A 111 5.29 10.22 -22.05
N SER A 112 5.44 11.06 -21.02
CA SER A 112 6.69 11.80 -20.81
C SER A 112 7.62 11.01 -19.89
N SER A 113 8.68 10.43 -20.45
CA SER A 113 9.83 9.93 -19.71
C SER A 113 10.66 11.11 -19.19
N PRO A 114 11.02 11.20 -17.90
CA PRO A 114 12.06 12.13 -17.48
C PRO A 114 13.44 11.56 -17.86
N SER A 115 14.09 12.26 -18.79
CA SER A 115 15.46 12.03 -19.24
C SER A 115 16.47 12.57 -18.23
N ASP A 116 17.60 11.88 -18.17
CA ASP A 116 18.84 12.08 -17.42
C ASP A 116 19.41 13.51 -17.47
N SER A 117 19.85 14.02 -16.32
CA SER A 117 21.09 14.80 -16.11
C SER A 117 21.10 15.39 -14.69
N ASP A 118 22.08 15.04 -13.86
CA ASP A 118 22.70 16.02 -12.97
C ASP A 118 24.12 15.60 -12.56
N GLU A 119 24.96 16.61 -12.60
CA GLU A 119 26.41 16.61 -12.62
C GLU A 119 26.99 16.95 -11.25
N ARG A 120 28.10 16.29 -10.92
CA ARG A 120 29.20 16.70 -10.02
C ARG A 120 28.90 17.76 -8.93
N GLY A 121 29.05 17.33 -7.66
CA GLY A 121 29.44 18.27 -6.61
C GLY A 121 29.29 17.77 -5.18
N SER A 122 30.31 17.12 -4.63
CA SER A 122 30.50 17.12 -3.17
C SER A 122 31.97 16.87 -2.85
N LEU A 123 32.72 17.97 -2.74
CA LEU A 123 33.99 18.01 -2.04
C LEU A 123 33.72 18.51 -0.61
N GLN A 124 34.21 17.73 0.35
CA GLN A 124 34.68 18.12 1.69
C GLN A 124 33.69 18.74 2.69
N SER A 125 33.58 18.13 3.88
CA SER A 125 33.61 18.80 5.20
C SER A 125 33.29 17.77 6.30
N VAL A 126 34.32 17.12 6.88
CA VAL A 126 34.87 17.28 8.25
C VAL A 126 34.04 16.74 9.44
N CYS A 127 34.82 16.15 10.36
CA CYS A 127 34.61 15.93 11.79
C CYS A 127 34.12 14.52 12.23
N SER A 128 35.12 13.73 12.62
CA SER A 128 35.06 12.71 13.67
C SER A 128 34.44 13.27 14.96
N ASP A 129 33.63 12.46 15.64
CA ASP A 129 33.47 12.52 17.10
C ASP A 129 33.25 11.10 17.65
N GLU A 130 33.85 10.88 18.80
CA GLU A 130 34.22 9.63 19.43
C GLU A 130 33.12 9.22 20.42
N GLY A 131 32.29 8.24 20.06
CA GLY A 131 31.25 7.69 20.93
C GLY A 131 31.69 6.40 21.60
N TYR A 132 32.52 6.47 22.64
CA TYR A 132 32.73 5.34 23.55
C TYR A 132 31.42 5.05 24.32
N SER A 133 30.87 3.84 24.18
CA SER A 133 29.99 3.25 25.18
C SER A 133 30.41 1.82 25.46
N SER A 134 31.24 1.70 26.49
CA SER A 134 31.66 0.45 27.09
C SER A 134 30.59 0.00 28.09
N SER A 135 29.95 -1.14 27.83
CA SER A 135 29.35 -1.95 28.90
C SER A 135 29.79 -3.41 28.69
N GLY A 136 30.83 -3.77 29.46
CA GLY A 136 31.45 -5.08 29.42
C GLY A 136 30.56 -6.16 30.02
N VAL A 137 30.12 -7.11 29.21
CA VAL A 137 29.61 -8.40 29.70
C VAL A 137 30.78 -9.37 29.83
N LYS A 138 30.96 -9.83 31.06
CA LYS A 138 32.06 -10.69 31.50
C LYS A 138 31.94 -12.08 30.87
N ARG A 139 33.07 -12.53 30.35
CA ARG A 139 33.41 -13.86 29.87
C ARG A 139 33.19 -14.91 30.98
N LEU A 140 32.36 -15.93 30.74
CA LEU A 140 32.56 -17.24 31.35
C LEU A 140 33.02 -18.22 30.27
N LYS A 141 34.21 -18.76 30.50
CA LYS A 141 34.92 -19.72 29.67
C LYS A 141 34.61 -21.11 30.21
N SER A 142 33.85 -21.91 29.47
CA SER A 142 33.77 -23.36 29.68
C SER A 142 34.36 -24.06 28.46
N GLN A 143 35.65 -24.35 28.52
CA GLN A 143 36.25 -25.41 27.71
C GLN A 143 35.85 -26.75 28.33
N SER A 144 35.29 -27.67 27.55
CA SER A 144 35.93 -28.98 27.41
C SER A 144 35.40 -29.71 26.18
N ASN A 145 36.36 -30.06 25.33
CA ASN A 145 36.22 -30.93 24.18
C ASN A 145 36.61 -32.33 24.66
N ARG A 146 35.71 -33.32 24.67
CA ARG A 146 36.04 -34.76 24.61
C ARG A 146 34.89 -35.57 24.01
N LYS A 147 35.06 -36.03 22.77
CA LYS A 147 34.51 -37.31 22.29
C LYS A 147 35.30 -38.45 22.97
N PRO A 148 34.62 -39.54 23.34
CA PRO A 148 35.02 -40.84 22.79
C PRO A 148 33.81 -41.70 22.36
N ALA A 149 34.07 -42.60 21.42
CA ALA A 149 33.16 -43.64 20.95
C ALA A 149 32.90 -44.72 22.03
N PRO A 150 31.88 -45.56 21.86
CA PRO A 150 31.93 -46.93 22.30
C PRO A 150 31.84 -47.87 21.09
N GLY A 151 32.89 -48.65 20.89
CA GLY A 151 32.81 -49.93 20.21
C GLY A 151 32.85 -51.03 21.27
N LEU A 152 31.87 -51.91 21.23
CA LEU A 152 31.93 -53.34 21.56
C LEU A 152 30.87 -54.03 20.69
#